data_AF-A0A1G9NVX1-F1
#
_entry.id   AF-A0A1G9NVX1-F1
#
_cell.length_a   1.000
_cell.length_b   1.000
_cell.length_c   1.000
_cell.angle_alpha   90.00
_cell.angle_beta   90.00
_cell.angle_gamma   90.00
#
_symmetry.space_group_name_H-M   'P 1'
#
loop_
_entity.id
_entity.type
_entity.pdbx_description
1 polymer ?
#
loop_
_entity_poly.entity_id
_entity_poly.type
_entity_poly.pdbx_seq_one_letter_code
_entity_poly.pdbx_strand_id
1 'polypeptide(L)'
;MLVDFKESGKTAPAHPKATPVSPHPLPSAAPTGGNFPASARIYVPPSDMKAIASASVEVLTSTSLVPLRDLIAAAREQQRQVTADLKEATDEAARQWAELSRKKASIFRWFFRRRIASLEQELPMIEGEVKRLKEWERNTKISVDFEAAPEAQRAYEQMVRAFEVLRRSACKWDVTADRATNQPRERTNAHRAVDRKPVSFDFSTSDIIRFSGRAMRFENANGDDILIYPGVAVIPRADGVFALIDLRELKVEARPMQFQEEDNLPGDAMVVGHTWAKTNKNGTPDRRFKDNYQIPLCLYGEITFRSKTGITEEYHVSNAEAAVSFAQALQAYQQALSLSETPRKAQA
;
A
#
# COMPACT_ATOMS: atom_id res chain seq x y z
N MET A 1 14.63 -12.66 12.92
CA MET A 1 13.30 -12.13 13.19
C MET A 1 12.33 -13.29 13.05
N LEU A 2 12.25 -14.10 14.11
CA LEU A 2 11.01 -14.80 14.38
C LEU A 2 9.98 -13.68 14.58
N VAL A 3 9.03 -13.58 13.66
CA VAL A 3 7.80 -12.86 13.98
C VAL A 3 7.12 -13.75 15.01
N ASP A 4 7.30 -13.45 16.29
CA ASP A 4 6.67 -14.20 17.36
C ASP A 4 5.22 -13.72 17.46
N PHE A 5 4.34 -14.47 16.82
CA PHE A 5 2.90 -14.20 16.84
C PHE A 5 2.34 -14.70 18.16
N LYS A 6 2.28 -13.82 19.17
CA LYS A 6 1.49 -14.11 20.36
C LYS A 6 0.02 -13.90 20.05
N GLU A 7 -0.71 -15.02 19.97
CA GLU A 7 -2.15 -15.02 20.23
C GLU A 7 -2.34 -14.48 21.66
N SER A 8 -2.91 -13.29 21.82
CA SER A 8 -3.20 -12.77 23.15
C SER A 8 -4.32 -13.62 23.75
N GLY A 9 -3.93 -14.63 24.54
CA GLY A 9 -4.84 -15.57 25.18
C GLY A 9 -5.87 -14.87 26.07
N LYS A 10 -7.11 -14.83 25.58
CA LYS A 10 -8.32 -14.86 26.40
C LYS A 10 -9.19 -16.00 25.87
N THR A 11 -9.42 -16.96 26.75
CA THR A 11 -10.26 -18.15 26.59
C THR A 11 -11.35 -18.01 25.53
N ALA A 12 -11.28 -18.85 24.49
CA ALA A 12 -12.31 -18.99 23.47
C ALA A 12 -13.65 -19.41 24.11
N PRO A 13 -14.76 -18.70 23.87
CA PRO A 13 -16.07 -19.26 24.14
C PRO A 13 -16.37 -20.34 23.09
N ALA A 14 -17.00 -21.43 23.54
CA ALA A 14 -17.27 -22.64 22.76
C ALA A 14 -17.95 -22.39 21.41
N HIS A 15 -17.48 -23.08 20.37
CA HIS A 15 -18.12 -23.15 19.05
C HIS A 15 -19.54 -23.73 19.15
N PRO A 16 -20.57 -23.10 18.56
CA PRO A 16 -21.86 -23.74 18.39
C PRO A 16 -21.88 -24.66 17.16
N LYS A 17 -22.58 -25.79 17.30
CA LYS A 17 -22.80 -26.87 16.33
C LYS A 17 -23.30 -26.35 14.97
N ALA A 18 -22.73 -26.92 13.90
CA ALA A 18 -23.16 -26.73 12.51
C ALA A 18 -24.57 -27.30 12.27
N THR A 19 -25.46 -26.49 11.70
CA THR A 19 -26.67 -26.93 11.02
C THR A 19 -26.35 -27.26 9.55
N PRO A 20 -26.97 -28.29 8.95
CA PRO A 20 -26.58 -28.78 7.63
C PRO A 20 -27.07 -27.85 6.52
N VAL A 21 -26.13 -27.43 5.66
CA VAL A 21 -26.39 -26.65 4.44
C VAL A 21 -26.67 -27.63 3.29
N SER A 22 -27.82 -27.46 2.62
CA SER A 22 -28.19 -28.23 1.42
C SER A 22 -27.23 -27.97 0.25
N PRO A 23 -26.90 -28.97 -0.57
CA PRO A 23 -25.92 -28.83 -1.64
C PRO A 23 -26.53 -28.16 -2.88
N HIS A 24 -26.00 -27.00 -3.27
CA HIS A 24 -26.25 -26.40 -4.58
C HIS A 24 -25.11 -26.76 -5.56
N PRO A 25 -25.42 -26.90 -6.86
CA PRO A 25 -24.64 -27.68 -7.80
C PRO A 25 -23.39 -26.96 -8.31
N LEU A 26 -22.36 -27.74 -8.61
CA LEU A 26 -21.11 -27.31 -9.26
C LEU A 26 -21.39 -26.63 -10.61
N PRO A 27 -20.78 -25.48 -10.91
CA PRO A 27 -20.72 -24.99 -12.28
C PRO A 27 -19.66 -25.78 -13.07
N SER A 28 -20.12 -26.33 -14.18
CA SER A 28 -19.32 -26.97 -15.22
C SER A 28 -18.65 -25.94 -16.14
N ALA A 29 -17.46 -26.32 -16.62
CA ALA A 29 -16.71 -25.82 -17.78
C ALA A 29 -16.03 -24.43 -17.68
N ALA A 30 -14.71 -24.47 -17.92
CA ALA A 30 -13.84 -23.32 -18.09
C ALA A 30 -14.14 -22.51 -19.36
N PRO A 31 -13.82 -21.21 -19.36
CA PRO A 31 -13.33 -20.52 -20.54
C PRO A 31 -11.89 -20.07 -20.34
N THR A 32 -11.03 -20.51 -21.26
CA THR A 32 -9.75 -19.89 -21.60
C THR A 32 -10.01 -18.44 -22.03
N GLY A 33 -9.52 -17.47 -21.27
CA GLY A 33 -9.59 -16.03 -21.60
C GLY A 33 -9.12 -15.21 -20.40
N GLY A 34 -8.20 -14.27 -20.63
CA GLY A 34 -7.44 -13.57 -19.59
C GLY A 34 -8.29 -13.01 -18.44
N ASN A 35 -8.04 -13.51 -17.24
CA ASN A 35 -8.65 -13.02 -16.00
C ASN A 35 -7.90 -11.76 -15.57
N PHE A 36 -8.33 -10.60 -16.07
CA PHE A 36 -7.95 -9.31 -15.48
C PHE A 36 -9.12 -8.82 -14.61
N PRO A 37 -8.93 -8.62 -13.29
CA PRO A 37 -9.98 -8.09 -12.44
C PRO A 37 -10.32 -6.64 -12.86
N ALA A 38 -11.60 -6.29 -12.80
CA ALA A 38 -12.12 -4.97 -13.20
C ALA A 38 -11.56 -3.78 -12.37
N SER A 39 -10.87 -4.07 -11.27
CA SER A 39 -10.20 -3.11 -10.36
C SER A 39 -8.76 -2.77 -10.76
N ALA A 40 -8.15 -3.50 -11.70
CA ALA A 40 -6.79 -3.22 -12.12
C ALA A 40 -6.75 -1.89 -12.89
N ARG A 41 -5.98 -0.92 -12.39
CA ARG A 41 -5.65 0.29 -13.15
C ARG A 41 -4.81 -0.12 -14.36
N ILE A 42 -5.45 -0.30 -15.51
CA ILE A 42 -4.74 -0.62 -16.75
C ILE A 42 -4.09 0.67 -17.24
N TYR A 43 -2.82 0.87 -16.86
CA TYR A 43 -2.00 1.92 -17.46
C TYR A 43 -1.57 1.48 -18.86
N VAL A 44 -1.85 2.32 -19.84
CA VAL A 44 -1.37 2.16 -21.21
C VAL A 44 -0.26 3.19 -21.42
N PRO A 45 1.00 2.79 -21.63
CA PRO A 45 2.08 3.73 -21.87
C PRO A 45 1.85 4.49 -23.18
N PRO A 46 2.42 5.71 -23.33
CA PRO A 46 2.47 6.39 -24.61
C PRO A 46 3.05 5.50 -25.72
N SER A 47 2.53 5.63 -26.94
CA SER A 47 2.98 4.85 -28.10
C SER A 47 4.47 5.05 -28.33
N ASP A 48 5.24 3.95 -28.36
CA ASP A 48 6.72 3.88 -28.47
C ASP A 48 7.52 3.84 -27.14
N MET A 49 6.83 3.87 -25.99
CA MET A 49 7.46 3.72 -24.68
C MET A 49 7.19 2.35 -24.05
N LYS A 50 8.16 1.88 -23.26
CA LYS A 50 8.04 0.69 -22.43
C LYS A 50 7.50 1.08 -21.05
N ALA A 51 6.44 0.41 -20.62
CA ALA A 51 5.91 0.62 -19.27
C ALA A 51 6.91 0.17 -18.19
N ILE A 52 7.01 0.96 -17.12
CA ILE A 52 7.68 0.61 -15.88
C ILE A 52 6.56 0.39 -14.87
N ALA A 53 6.28 -0.88 -14.57
CA ALA A 53 5.21 -1.23 -13.64
C ALA A 53 5.55 -2.56 -12.97
N SER A 54 5.15 -2.69 -11.70
CA SER A 54 5.21 -3.96 -10.98
C SER A 54 4.28 -5.03 -11.58
N ALA A 55 4.59 -6.29 -11.31
CA ALA A 55 3.69 -7.41 -11.55
C ALA A 55 2.39 -7.28 -10.73
N SER A 56 1.39 -8.13 -11.02
CA SER A 56 0.10 -8.07 -10.33
C SER A 56 0.22 -8.45 -8.85
N VAL A 57 -0.54 -7.77 -7.98
CA VAL A 57 -0.49 -7.93 -6.51
C VAL A 57 -0.62 -9.38 -6.05
N GLU A 58 -1.33 -10.23 -6.80
CA GLU A 58 -1.53 -11.65 -6.50
C GLU A 58 -0.23 -12.45 -6.46
N VAL A 59 0.78 -12.06 -7.25
CA VAL A 59 2.06 -12.76 -7.37
C VAL A 59 3.22 -12.04 -6.68
N LEU A 60 3.00 -10.81 -6.18
CA LEU A 60 4.05 -10.00 -5.59
C LEU A 60 4.50 -10.50 -4.21
N THR A 61 3.71 -11.31 -3.50
CA THR A 61 4.02 -11.68 -2.11
C THR A 61 5.31 -12.51 -2.00
N SER A 62 6.23 -12.10 -1.11
CA SER A 62 7.43 -12.85 -0.76
C SER A 62 7.07 -14.24 -0.24
N THR A 63 7.80 -15.27 -0.68
CA THR A 63 7.50 -16.67 -0.35
C THR A 63 7.45 -16.91 1.16
N SER A 64 8.34 -16.27 1.93
CA SER A 64 8.38 -16.36 3.41
C SER A 64 7.14 -15.80 4.10
N LEU A 65 6.40 -14.90 3.44
CA LEU A 65 5.26 -14.18 4.00
C LEU A 65 3.90 -14.69 3.50
N VAL A 66 3.88 -15.71 2.64
CA VAL A 66 2.63 -16.34 2.16
C VAL A 66 1.74 -16.81 3.33
N PRO A 67 2.25 -17.53 4.35
CA PRO A 67 1.40 -17.94 5.47
C PRO A 67 0.78 -16.76 6.22
N LEU A 68 1.54 -15.67 6.39
CA LEU A 68 1.05 -14.46 7.03
C LEU A 68 -0.01 -13.75 6.19
N ARG A 69 0.20 -13.66 4.88
CA ARG A 69 -0.78 -13.10 3.95
C ARG A 69 -2.10 -13.86 4.04
N ASP A 70 -2.05 -15.20 4.01
CA ASP A 70 -3.25 -16.03 4.04
C ASP A 70 -3.99 -15.92 5.37
N LEU A 71 -3.25 -15.82 6.48
CA LEU A 71 -3.80 -15.56 7.82
C LEU A 71 -4.51 -14.20 7.87
N ILE A 72 -3.88 -13.14 7.35
CA ILE A 72 -4.49 -11.80 7.31
C ILE A 72 -5.72 -11.79 6.41
N ALA A 73 -5.67 -12.44 5.25
CA ALA A 73 -6.81 -12.55 4.34
C ALA A 73 -8.00 -13.26 5.01
N ALA A 74 -7.75 -14.37 5.72
CA ALA A 74 -8.77 -15.10 6.45
C ALA A 74 -9.41 -14.27 7.58
N ALA A 75 -8.60 -13.54 8.37
CA ALA A 75 -9.10 -12.67 9.42
C ALA A 75 -9.94 -11.51 8.87
N ARG A 76 -9.55 -10.94 7.72
CA ARG A 76 -10.34 -9.88 7.05
C ARG A 76 -11.67 -10.40 6.52
N GLU A 77 -11.69 -11.62 5.96
CA GLU A 77 -12.93 -12.27 5.54
C GLU A 77 -13.89 -12.44 6.72
N GLN A 78 -13.38 -12.97 7.85
CA GLN A 78 -14.15 -13.07 9.09
C GLN A 78 -14.64 -11.71 9.55
N GLN A 79 -13.78 -10.69 9.58
CA GLN A 79 -14.18 -9.34 9.99
C GLN A 79 -15.29 -8.77 9.10
N ARG A 80 -15.25 -9.03 7.79
CA ARG A 80 -16.31 -8.60 6.86
C ARG A 80 -17.65 -9.25 7.20
N GLN A 81 -17.66 -10.54 7.52
CA GLN A 81 -18.86 -11.26 7.94
C GLN A 81 -19.41 -10.69 9.26
N VAL A 82 -18.56 -10.53 10.28
CA VAL A 82 -18.96 -9.94 11.57
C VAL A 82 -19.53 -8.53 11.40
N THR A 83 -18.94 -7.73 10.51
CA THR A 83 -19.41 -6.37 10.24
C THR A 83 -20.79 -6.38 9.56
N ALA A 84 -21.04 -7.33 8.65
CA ALA A 84 -22.33 -7.50 8.01
C ALA A 84 -23.41 -7.94 9.01
N ASP A 85 -23.11 -8.95 9.83
CA ASP A 85 -24.01 -9.46 10.87
C ASP A 85 -24.32 -8.38 11.91
N LEU A 86 -23.29 -7.62 12.33
CA LEU A 86 -23.45 -6.50 13.25
C LEU A 86 -24.40 -5.46 12.68
N LYS A 87 -24.26 -5.12 11.40
CA LYS A 87 -25.15 -4.17 10.72
C LYS A 87 -26.59 -4.69 10.73
N GLU A 88 -26.81 -5.94 10.32
CA GLU A 88 -28.15 -6.55 10.30
C GLU A 88 -28.79 -6.54 11.70
N ALA A 89 -28.06 -6.96 12.73
CA ALA A 89 -28.55 -6.97 14.10
C ALA A 89 -28.84 -5.55 14.63
N THR A 90 -28.02 -4.55 14.27
CA THR A 90 -28.29 -3.15 14.65
C THR A 90 -29.51 -2.58 13.95
N ASP A 91 -29.70 -2.88 12.66
CA ASP A 91 -30.87 -2.45 11.89
C ASP A 91 -32.14 -3.14 12.42
N GLU A 92 -32.06 -4.41 12.82
CA GLU A 92 -33.16 -5.12 13.48
C GLU A 92 -33.52 -4.50 14.83
N ALA A 93 -32.53 -4.26 15.71
CA ALA A 93 -32.75 -3.60 16.99
C ALA A 93 -33.44 -2.24 16.81
N ALA A 94 -32.99 -1.43 15.85
CA ALA A 94 -33.58 -0.13 15.55
C ALA A 94 -35.04 -0.26 15.07
N ARG A 95 -35.34 -1.23 14.18
CA ARG A 95 -36.71 -1.49 13.70
C ARG A 95 -37.63 -1.93 14.84
N GLN A 96 -37.18 -2.88 15.67
CA GLN A 96 -37.97 -3.39 16.79
C GLN A 96 -38.18 -2.32 17.86
N TRP A 97 -37.16 -1.52 18.17
CA TRP A 97 -37.28 -0.39 19.09
C TRP A 97 -38.28 0.66 18.60
N ALA A 98 -38.25 0.99 17.30
CA ALA A 98 -39.21 1.91 16.68
C ALA A 98 -40.63 1.33 16.65
N GLU A 99 -40.81 0.04 16.40
CA GLU A 99 -42.10 -0.65 16.48
C GLU A 99 -42.66 -0.60 17.92
N LEU A 100 -41.84 -0.96 18.90
CA LEU A 100 -42.20 -0.95 20.32
C LEU A 100 -42.61 0.45 20.77
N SER A 101 -41.80 1.47 20.43
CA SER A 101 -42.06 2.87 20.77
C SER A 101 -43.38 3.38 20.17
N ARG A 102 -43.63 3.12 18.87
CA ARG A 102 -44.89 3.49 18.21
C ARG A 102 -46.10 2.79 18.83
N LYS A 103 -46.00 1.50 19.14
CA LYS A 103 -47.10 0.74 19.74
C LYS A 103 -47.38 1.16 21.18
N LYS A 104 -46.35 1.50 21.97
CA LYS A 104 -46.49 2.05 23.33
C LYS A 104 -47.12 3.44 23.33
N ALA A 105 -46.81 4.27 22.33
CA ALA A 105 -47.36 5.62 22.19
C ALA A 105 -48.76 5.67 21.55
N SER A 106 -49.27 4.55 21.01
CA SER A 106 -50.58 4.50 20.36
C SER A 106 -51.74 4.57 21.36
N ILE A 107 -52.78 5.34 21.04
CA ILE A 107 -54.06 5.34 21.77
C ILE A 107 -54.75 3.96 21.80
N PHE A 108 -54.40 3.08 20.85
CA PHE A 108 -54.89 1.70 20.75
C PHE A 108 -53.97 0.66 21.42
N ARG A 109 -53.09 1.08 22.34
CA ARG A 109 -52.11 0.22 23.03
C ARG A 109 -52.67 -1.09 23.55
N TRP A 110 -53.92 -1.13 24.01
CA TRP A 110 -54.54 -2.34 24.56
C TRP A 110 -54.62 -3.49 23.52
N PHE A 111 -54.84 -3.17 22.24
CA PHE A 111 -54.87 -4.15 21.16
C PHE A 111 -53.49 -4.76 20.86
N PHE A 112 -52.41 -4.05 21.22
CA PHE A 112 -51.03 -4.47 20.95
C PHE A 112 -50.33 -5.12 22.14
N ARG A 113 -51.01 -5.37 23.27
CA ARG A 113 -50.41 -5.89 24.51
C ARG A 113 -49.51 -7.11 24.30
N ARG A 114 -49.96 -8.09 23.49
CA ARG A 114 -49.17 -9.30 23.20
C ARG A 114 -47.89 -9.00 22.42
N ARG A 115 -47.96 -8.13 21.40
CA ARG A 115 -46.79 -7.77 20.59
C ARG A 115 -45.83 -6.86 21.36
N ILE A 116 -46.33 -5.95 22.18
CA ILE A 116 -45.49 -5.14 23.09
C ILE A 116 -44.71 -6.07 24.03
N ALA A 117 -45.37 -7.06 24.64
CA ALA A 117 -44.70 -8.00 25.54
C ALA A 117 -43.65 -8.87 24.81
N SER A 118 -43.90 -9.32 23.58
CA SER A 118 -42.88 -10.07 22.81
C SER A 118 -41.70 -9.18 22.44
N LEU A 119 -41.93 -7.95 21.98
CA LEU A 119 -40.87 -6.99 21.67
C LEU A 119 -40.04 -6.61 22.91
N GLU A 120 -40.66 -6.49 24.10
CA GLU A 120 -39.94 -6.25 25.36
C GLU A 120 -39.04 -7.42 25.77
N GLN A 121 -39.33 -8.65 25.33
CA GLN A 121 -38.49 -9.83 25.55
C GLN A 121 -37.42 -10.00 24.46
N GLU A 122 -37.76 -9.71 23.20
CA GLU A 122 -36.87 -9.87 22.04
C GLU A 122 -35.76 -8.81 22.03
N LEU A 123 -36.09 -7.53 22.31
CA LEU A 123 -35.17 -6.42 22.16
C LEU A 123 -33.89 -6.56 23.02
N PRO A 124 -33.94 -6.93 24.31
CA PRO A 124 -32.72 -7.14 25.11
C PRO A 124 -31.83 -8.26 24.56
N MET A 125 -32.40 -9.28 23.91
CA MET A 125 -31.63 -10.37 23.30
C MET A 125 -30.85 -9.87 22.09
N ILE A 126 -31.51 -9.07 21.23
CA ILE A 126 -30.86 -8.47 20.05
C ILE A 126 -29.80 -7.45 20.48
N GLU A 127 -30.08 -6.63 21.49
CA GLU A 127 -29.08 -5.71 22.07
C GLU A 127 -27.87 -6.46 22.66
N GLY A 128 -28.12 -7.62 23.29
CA GLY A 128 -27.09 -8.53 23.75
C GLY A 128 -26.23 -9.06 22.60
N GLU A 129 -26.84 -9.48 21.49
CA GLU A 129 -26.12 -9.95 20.30
C GLU A 129 -25.33 -8.83 19.64
N VAL A 130 -25.90 -7.62 19.50
CA VAL A 130 -25.18 -6.43 19.01
C VAL A 130 -23.95 -6.14 19.87
N LYS A 131 -24.09 -6.24 21.20
CA LYS A 131 -22.95 -6.06 22.12
C LYS A 131 -21.89 -7.13 21.93
N ARG A 132 -22.29 -8.40 21.74
CA ARG A 132 -21.39 -9.52 21.48
C ARG A 132 -20.64 -9.33 20.16
N LEU A 133 -21.35 -9.01 19.07
CA LEU A 133 -20.77 -8.78 17.75
C LEU A 133 -19.82 -7.58 17.74
N LYS A 134 -20.14 -6.49 18.46
CA LYS A 134 -19.22 -5.35 18.65
C LYS A 134 -17.95 -5.73 19.41
N GLU A 135 -18.04 -6.60 20.41
CA GLU A 135 -16.86 -7.09 21.11
C GLU A 135 -16.00 -7.97 20.19
N TRP A 136 -16.64 -8.84 19.41
CA TRP A 136 -15.96 -9.72 18.47
C TRP A 136 -15.26 -8.92 17.36
N GLU A 137 -15.95 -7.96 16.72
CA GLU A 137 -15.40 -7.08 15.68
C GLU A 137 -14.15 -6.32 16.15
N ARG A 138 -14.12 -5.91 17.43
CA ARG A 138 -12.95 -5.24 18.02
C ARG A 138 -11.74 -6.16 18.17
N ASN A 139 -11.99 -7.43 18.50
CA ASN A 139 -10.98 -8.42 18.86
C ASN A 139 -10.46 -9.24 17.66
N THR A 140 -11.14 -9.22 16.52
CA THR A 140 -10.74 -9.97 15.30
C THR A 140 -9.62 -9.29 14.50
N LYS A 141 -9.18 -8.09 14.87
CA LYS A 141 -8.15 -7.39 14.06
C LYS A 141 -6.75 -7.83 14.47
N ILE A 142 -5.98 -8.28 13.48
CA ILE A 142 -4.59 -8.66 13.65
C ILE A 142 -3.77 -7.41 13.97
N SER A 143 -3.12 -7.43 15.13
CA SER A 143 -2.13 -6.43 15.52
C SER A 143 -0.76 -7.03 15.29
N VAL A 144 0.10 -6.28 14.58
CA VAL A 144 1.46 -6.73 14.29
C VAL A 144 2.39 -5.90 15.15
N ASP A 145 2.98 -6.55 16.13
CA ASP A 145 4.03 -5.96 16.95
C ASP A 145 5.38 -6.25 16.31
N PHE A 146 6.09 -5.19 15.96
CA PHE A 146 7.42 -5.27 15.36
C PHE A 146 8.47 -5.29 16.46
N GLU A 147 8.81 -6.48 16.96
CA GLU A 147 9.90 -6.65 17.91
C GLU A 147 11.24 -6.65 17.18
N ALA A 148 12.07 -5.66 17.45
CA ALA A 148 13.38 -5.51 16.82
C ALA A 148 14.49 -5.31 17.86
N ALA A 149 15.69 -5.79 17.54
CA ALA A 149 16.88 -5.50 18.35
C ALA A 149 17.11 -3.97 18.44
N PRO A 150 17.72 -3.45 19.53
CA PRO A 150 17.95 -2.01 19.69
C PRO A 150 18.66 -1.36 18.50
N GLU A 151 19.57 -2.09 17.84
CA GLU A 151 20.28 -1.62 16.64
C GLU A 151 19.33 -1.44 15.45
N ALA A 152 18.45 -2.41 15.21
CA ALA A 152 17.45 -2.34 14.15
C ALA A 152 16.40 -1.26 14.42
N GLN A 153 16.01 -1.07 15.68
CA GLN A 153 15.12 0.02 16.08
C GLN A 153 15.73 1.40 15.78
N ARG A 154 17.00 1.63 16.15
CA ARG A 154 17.69 2.89 15.84
C ARG A 154 17.83 3.13 14.34
N ALA A 155 18.13 2.08 13.56
CA ALA A 155 18.23 2.18 12.11
C ALA A 155 16.87 2.49 11.47
N TYR A 156 15.78 1.90 11.97
CA TYR A 156 14.42 2.23 11.55
C TYR A 156 14.08 3.70 11.84
N GLU A 157 14.40 4.21 13.03
CA GLU A 157 14.18 5.63 13.37
C GLU A 157 14.97 6.58 12.46
N GLN A 158 16.20 6.21 12.07
CA GLN A 158 16.97 6.98 11.09
C GLN A 158 16.30 6.96 9.71
N MET A 159 15.80 5.80 9.27
CA MET A 159 15.04 5.67 8.03
C MET A 159 13.78 6.53 8.04
N VAL A 160 13.02 6.54 9.14
CA VAL A 160 11.82 7.40 9.30
C VAL A 160 12.19 8.88 9.18
N ARG A 161 13.27 9.33 9.84
CA ARG A 161 13.76 10.71 9.72
C ARG A 161 14.19 11.06 8.29
N ALA A 162 14.88 10.15 7.60
CA ALA A 162 15.28 10.36 6.21
C ALA A 162 14.06 10.45 5.27
N PHE A 163 13.06 9.59 5.47
CA PHE A 163 11.79 9.66 4.73
C PHE A 163 11.04 10.97 4.99
N GLU A 164 11.09 11.47 6.22
CA GLU A 164 10.52 12.77 6.59
C GLU A 164 11.12 13.95 5.82
N VAL A 165 12.42 13.90 5.50
CA VAL A 165 13.06 14.88 4.63
C VAL A 165 12.65 14.63 3.17
N LEU A 166 12.71 13.37 2.72
CA LEU A 166 12.35 12.97 1.36
C LEU A 166 10.94 13.43 0.96
N ARG A 167 9.94 13.19 1.81
CA ARG A 167 8.54 13.56 1.51
C ARG A 167 8.35 15.08 1.34
N ARG A 168 9.19 15.89 2.01
CA ARG A 168 9.13 17.36 1.98
C ARG A 168 9.75 17.97 0.71
N SER A 169 10.36 17.16 -0.15
CA SER A 169 10.85 17.60 -1.47
C SER A 169 9.72 18.26 -2.28
N ALA A 170 10.02 19.37 -2.95
CA ALA A 170 9.01 20.20 -3.60
C ALA A 170 8.25 19.43 -4.70
N CYS A 171 8.95 18.59 -5.46
CA CYS A 171 8.34 17.77 -6.49
C CYS A 171 8.84 16.32 -6.44
N LYS A 172 7.91 15.40 -6.68
CA LYS A 172 8.12 13.96 -6.72
C LYS A 172 7.28 13.43 -7.88
N TRP A 173 7.86 12.51 -8.64
CA TRP A 173 7.20 11.89 -9.78
C TRP A 173 7.42 10.40 -9.76
N ASP A 174 6.40 9.67 -10.18
CA ASP A 174 6.47 8.27 -10.57
C ASP A 174 6.78 8.21 -12.07
N VAL A 175 7.80 7.45 -12.44
CA VAL A 175 8.24 7.26 -13.82
C VAL A 175 7.52 6.05 -14.39
N THR A 176 6.43 6.31 -15.11
CA THR A 176 5.49 5.28 -15.53
C THR A 176 5.88 4.57 -16.82
N ALA A 177 6.71 5.22 -17.66
CA ALA A 177 7.22 4.63 -18.89
C ALA A 177 8.53 5.27 -19.35
N ASP A 178 9.31 4.55 -20.14
CA ASP A 178 10.55 5.06 -20.72
C ASP A 178 10.84 4.55 -22.14
N ARG A 179 11.71 5.28 -22.84
CA ARG A 179 12.35 4.80 -24.08
C ARG A 179 13.75 5.34 -24.25
N ALA A 180 14.58 4.59 -24.97
CA ALA A 180 15.83 5.12 -25.48
C ALA A 180 15.55 6.18 -26.56
N THR A 181 16.24 7.31 -26.48
CA THR A 181 16.11 8.40 -27.46
C THR A 181 17.01 8.17 -28.67
N ASN A 182 16.51 8.46 -29.87
CA ASN A 182 17.32 8.53 -31.08
C ASN A 182 17.94 9.92 -31.20
N GLN A 183 19.04 10.16 -30.48
CA GLN A 183 19.71 11.47 -30.36
C GLN A 183 19.94 12.17 -31.71
N PRO A 184 20.45 11.52 -32.78
CA PRO A 184 20.64 12.17 -34.07
C PRO A 184 19.34 12.65 -34.72
N ARG A 185 18.25 11.87 -34.60
CA ARG A 185 16.95 12.18 -35.19
C ARG A 185 16.21 13.23 -34.37
N GLU A 186 16.23 13.10 -33.05
CA GLU A 186 15.48 13.94 -32.11
C GLU A 186 16.21 15.24 -31.74
N ARG A 187 17.51 15.33 -32.08
CA ARG A 187 18.39 16.49 -31.82
C ARG A 187 18.48 16.83 -30.33
N THR A 188 18.57 15.79 -29.50
CA THR A 188 18.71 15.89 -28.03
C THR A 188 19.98 15.19 -27.56
N ASN A 189 20.53 15.68 -26.44
CA ASN A 189 21.61 15.02 -25.71
C ASN A 189 21.11 14.04 -24.64
N ALA A 190 19.80 13.99 -24.37
CA ALA A 190 19.24 12.98 -23.46
C ALA A 190 19.48 11.59 -24.05
N HIS A 191 19.75 10.58 -23.22
CA HIS A 191 19.85 9.18 -23.66
C HIS A 191 18.54 8.41 -23.46
N ARG A 192 17.65 8.95 -22.63
CA ARG A 192 16.42 8.34 -22.18
C ARG A 192 15.33 9.41 -22.11
N ALA A 193 14.19 9.13 -22.72
CA ALA A 193 12.97 9.90 -22.56
C ALA A 193 12.07 9.13 -21.61
N VAL A 194 11.36 9.85 -20.75
CA VAL A 194 10.50 9.26 -19.71
C VAL A 194 9.12 9.92 -19.74
N ASP A 195 8.08 9.13 -19.49
CA ASP A 195 6.79 9.62 -19.03
C ASP A 195 6.77 9.52 -17.51
N ARG A 196 6.38 10.62 -16.85
CA ARG A 196 6.33 10.68 -15.40
C ARG A 196 5.06 11.39 -14.93
N LYS A 197 4.50 10.96 -13.80
CA LYS A 197 3.29 11.54 -13.20
C LYS A 197 3.61 12.09 -11.81
N PRO A 198 3.13 13.29 -11.44
CA PRO A 198 3.29 13.80 -10.09
C PRO A 198 2.68 12.84 -9.06
N VAL A 199 3.40 12.60 -7.96
CA VAL A 199 2.96 11.71 -6.88
C VAL A 199 3.27 12.32 -5.50
N SER A 200 2.58 11.81 -4.48
CA SER A 200 2.78 12.16 -3.07
C SER A 200 3.51 11.06 -2.31
N PHE A 201 4.40 11.46 -1.40
CA PHE A 201 4.95 10.57 -0.38
C PHE A 201 4.45 11.06 0.96
N ASP A 202 3.89 10.15 1.75
CA ASP A 202 3.22 10.51 3.00
C ASP A 202 3.33 9.40 4.02
N PHE A 203 2.91 9.70 5.25
CA PHE A 203 2.67 8.65 6.22
C PHE A 203 1.23 8.16 6.12
N SER A 204 1.02 6.85 6.07
CA SER A 204 -0.30 6.24 5.93
C SER A 204 -0.56 5.20 7.02
N THR A 205 -1.84 4.91 7.24
CA THR A 205 -2.30 3.80 8.07
C THR A 205 -3.12 2.88 7.17
N SER A 206 -2.94 1.56 7.31
CA SER A 206 -3.76 0.57 6.62
C SER A 206 -4.62 -0.19 7.62
N ASP A 207 -5.78 -0.65 7.17
CA ASP A 207 -6.62 -1.60 7.89
C ASP A 207 -6.08 -3.05 7.79
N ILE A 208 -5.10 -3.31 6.92
CA ILE A 208 -4.45 -4.63 6.76
C ILE A 208 -3.57 -4.95 7.96
N ILE A 209 -2.79 -3.98 8.42
CA ILE A 209 -1.87 -4.13 9.55
C ILE A 209 -2.18 -3.05 10.58
N ARG A 210 -2.69 -3.44 11.75
CA ARG A 210 -2.71 -2.52 12.89
C ARG A 210 -1.28 -2.32 13.41
N PHE A 211 -0.78 -1.11 13.20
CA PHE A 211 0.52 -0.64 13.66
C PHE A 211 0.32 0.63 14.47
N SER A 212 1.02 0.77 15.60
CA SER A 212 0.93 1.96 16.47
C SER A 212 1.56 3.20 15.83
N GLY A 213 2.51 3.02 14.92
CA GLY A 213 3.08 4.08 14.10
C GLY A 213 2.32 4.29 12.79
N ARG A 214 3.01 4.88 11.80
CA ARG A 214 2.48 5.08 10.44
C ARG A 214 3.46 4.50 9.43
N ALA A 215 2.94 3.86 8.38
CA ALA A 215 3.74 3.37 7.27
C ALA A 215 4.22 4.52 6.39
N MET A 216 5.40 4.38 5.80
CA MET A 216 5.90 5.29 4.77
C MET A 216 5.27 4.90 3.43
N ARG A 217 4.42 5.77 2.88
CA ARG A 217 3.67 5.56 1.64
C ARG A 217 4.42 6.19 0.47
N PHE A 218 4.64 5.38 -0.56
CA PHE A 218 5.01 5.81 -1.89
C PHE A 218 3.79 5.64 -2.79
N GLU A 219 3.20 6.75 -3.21
CA GLU A 219 2.09 6.70 -4.17
C GLU A 219 2.58 6.19 -5.52
N ASN A 220 1.78 5.32 -6.15
CA ASN A 220 2.05 4.77 -7.47
C ASN A 220 0.97 5.25 -8.46
N ALA A 221 1.39 5.93 -9.53
CA ALA A 221 0.47 6.50 -10.51
C ALA A 221 -0.08 5.46 -11.49
N ASN A 222 0.66 4.38 -11.76
CA ASN A 222 0.26 3.31 -12.69
C ASN A 222 -0.02 1.96 -12.02
N GLY A 223 -0.03 1.93 -10.68
CA GLY A 223 -0.26 0.73 -9.87
C GLY A 223 -0.89 1.02 -8.52
N ASP A 224 -0.66 0.08 -7.60
CA ASP A 224 -1.08 0.16 -6.20
C ASP A 224 0.10 0.71 -5.35
N ASP A 225 -0.22 1.49 -4.31
CA ASP A 225 0.80 2.16 -3.51
C ASP A 225 1.67 1.20 -2.70
N ILE A 226 2.93 1.58 -2.46
CA ILE A 226 3.83 0.82 -1.61
C ILE A 226 3.85 1.43 -0.20
N LEU A 227 3.41 0.65 0.78
CA LEU A 227 3.43 1.03 2.20
C LEU A 227 4.58 0.30 2.92
N ILE A 228 5.60 1.01 3.35
CA ILE A 228 6.72 0.43 4.09
C ILE A 228 6.46 0.51 5.59
N TYR A 229 6.33 -0.66 6.22
CA TYR A 229 6.30 -0.88 7.67
C TYR A 229 7.67 -1.35 8.16
N PRO A 230 7.92 -1.44 9.47
CA PRO A 230 9.12 -2.11 9.97
C PRO A 230 9.20 -3.56 9.44
N GLY A 231 10.21 -3.88 8.64
CA GLY A 231 10.48 -5.26 8.20
C GLY A 231 9.59 -5.82 7.09
N VAL A 232 8.48 -5.17 6.74
CA VAL A 232 7.58 -5.60 5.65
C VAL A 232 7.10 -4.40 4.83
N ALA A 233 7.00 -4.55 3.51
CA ALA A 233 6.26 -3.64 2.66
C ALA A 233 4.91 -4.26 2.26
N VAL A 234 3.86 -3.47 2.28
CA VAL A 234 2.48 -3.87 1.97
C VAL A 234 2.01 -3.11 0.75
N ILE A 235 1.42 -3.82 -0.22
CA ILE A 235 0.82 -3.22 -1.41
C ILE A 235 -0.69 -3.52 -1.37
N PRO A 236 -1.52 -2.62 -0.81
CA PRO A 236 -2.96 -2.79 -0.78
C PRO A 236 -3.60 -2.44 -2.12
N ARG A 237 -4.58 -3.23 -2.55
CA ARG A 237 -5.47 -2.89 -3.66
C ARG A 237 -6.87 -2.55 -3.15
N ALA A 238 -7.58 -1.72 -3.92
CA ALA A 238 -8.93 -1.27 -3.59
C ALA A 238 -9.98 -2.39 -3.44
N ASP A 239 -9.79 -3.54 -4.10
CA ASP A 239 -10.67 -4.71 -3.99
C ASP A 239 -10.41 -5.57 -2.74
N GLY A 240 -9.44 -5.18 -1.91
CA GLY A 240 -9.07 -5.86 -0.68
C GLY A 240 -7.98 -6.93 -0.85
N VAL A 241 -7.53 -7.19 -2.08
CA VAL A 241 -6.31 -7.99 -2.32
C VAL A 241 -5.09 -7.20 -1.88
N PHE A 242 -4.07 -7.87 -1.37
CA PHE A 242 -2.82 -7.23 -0.98
C PHE A 242 -1.62 -8.16 -1.12
N ALA A 243 -0.45 -7.56 -1.26
CA ALA A 243 0.83 -8.27 -1.25
C ALA A 243 1.66 -7.89 -0.03
N LEU A 244 2.43 -8.86 0.47
CA LEU A 244 3.44 -8.66 1.52
C LEU A 244 4.83 -8.94 0.97
N ILE A 245 5.73 -7.98 1.09
CA ILE A 245 7.11 -8.09 0.64
C ILE A 245 7.99 -8.04 1.88
N ASP A 246 8.85 -9.04 2.02
CA ASP A 246 9.90 -8.97 3.02
C ASP A 246 10.81 -7.79 2.68
N LEU A 247 10.97 -6.84 3.62
CA LEU A 247 11.73 -5.63 3.34
C LEU A 247 13.19 -5.95 3.00
N ARG A 248 13.73 -7.11 3.41
CA ARG A 248 15.08 -7.58 3.05
C ARG A 248 15.20 -8.00 1.58
N GLU A 249 14.08 -8.35 0.95
CA GLU A 249 14.02 -8.74 -0.46
C GLU A 249 13.71 -7.56 -1.40
N LEU A 250 13.27 -6.43 -0.84
CA LEU A 250 13.01 -5.20 -1.59
C LEU A 250 14.30 -4.42 -1.80
N LYS A 251 14.86 -4.49 -3.00
CA LYS A 251 16.03 -3.71 -3.39
C LYS A 251 15.61 -2.27 -3.67
N VAL A 252 16.05 -1.35 -2.81
CA VAL A 252 15.86 0.09 -2.99
C VAL A 252 17.22 0.77 -3.18
N GLU A 253 17.38 1.42 -4.33
CA GLU A 253 18.58 2.16 -4.67
C GLU A 253 18.21 3.60 -5.04
N ALA A 254 19.05 4.56 -4.67
CA ALA A 254 18.91 5.92 -5.14
C ALA A 254 20.24 6.45 -5.66
N ARG A 255 20.18 7.24 -6.72
CA ARG A 255 21.35 7.91 -7.30
C ARG A 255 21.00 9.32 -7.78
N PRO A 256 21.93 10.28 -7.71
CA PRO A 256 21.77 11.54 -8.41
C PRO A 256 21.75 11.32 -9.93
N MET A 257 20.92 12.06 -10.64
CA MET A 257 20.86 12.08 -12.09
C MET A 257 20.64 13.49 -12.62
N GLN A 258 21.18 13.80 -13.80
CA GLN A 258 20.89 15.04 -14.50
C GLN A 258 19.62 14.85 -15.34
N PHE A 259 18.65 15.73 -15.16
CA PHE A 259 17.38 15.72 -15.88
C PHE A 259 17.19 17.03 -16.64
N GLN A 260 16.72 16.95 -17.89
CA GLN A 260 16.36 18.11 -18.70
C GLN A 260 14.97 18.57 -18.27
N GLU A 261 14.88 19.63 -17.48
CA GLU A 261 13.60 20.10 -16.94
C GLU A 261 13.00 21.14 -17.90
N GLU A 262 12.02 20.71 -18.69
CA GLU A 262 11.27 21.56 -19.62
C GLU A 262 10.02 22.17 -18.98
N ASP A 263 9.56 21.62 -17.84
CA ASP A 263 8.42 22.14 -17.09
C ASP A 263 8.86 23.21 -16.07
N ASN A 264 7.97 23.55 -15.13
CA ASN A 264 8.28 24.48 -14.05
C ASN A 264 9.36 23.90 -13.12
N LEU A 265 10.45 24.66 -12.96
CA LEU A 265 11.56 24.29 -12.09
C LEU A 265 11.11 24.21 -10.62
N PRO A 266 11.31 23.07 -9.92
CA PRO A 266 11.03 22.97 -8.49
C PRO A 266 11.91 23.91 -7.67
N GLY A 267 11.36 24.49 -6.60
CA GLY A 267 12.08 25.48 -5.77
C GLY A 267 13.29 24.91 -5.00
N ASP A 268 13.36 23.58 -4.83
CA ASP A 268 14.47 22.88 -4.19
C ASP A 268 15.37 22.12 -5.18
N ALA A 269 15.12 22.25 -6.49
CA ALA A 269 15.94 21.63 -7.51
C ALA A 269 17.28 22.37 -7.68
N MET A 270 18.37 21.63 -7.73
CA MET A 270 19.70 22.19 -8.01
C MET A 270 19.98 22.17 -9.52
N VAL A 271 20.07 23.35 -10.14
CA VAL A 271 20.51 23.49 -11.54
C VAL A 271 22.02 23.32 -11.62
N VAL A 272 22.48 22.26 -12.29
CA VAL A 272 23.91 21.91 -12.44
C VAL A 272 24.48 22.30 -13.81
N GLY A 273 23.63 22.75 -14.73
CA GLY A 273 24.04 23.18 -16.05
C GLY A 273 22.85 23.56 -16.92
N HIS A 274 23.11 23.81 -18.19
CA HIS A 274 22.09 24.07 -19.19
C HIS A 274 22.43 23.30 -20.47
N THR A 275 21.41 22.88 -21.19
CA THR A 275 21.50 22.33 -22.55
C THR A 275 20.62 23.14 -23.50
N TRP A 276 20.62 22.83 -24.78
CA TRP A 276 19.72 23.42 -25.76
C TRP A 276 18.61 22.43 -26.14
N ALA A 277 17.41 22.95 -26.43
CA ALA A 277 16.27 22.16 -26.90
C ALA A 277 16.55 21.41 -28.22
N LYS A 278 17.42 21.99 -29.06
CA LYS A 278 17.98 21.35 -30.26
C LYS A 278 19.51 21.45 -30.25
N THR A 279 20.17 20.30 -30.26
CA THR A 279 21.63 20.19 -30.12
C THR A 279 22.28 19.55 -31.35
N ASN A 280 23.48 20.03 -31.66
CA ASN A 280 24.42 19.35 -32.55
C ASN A 280 25.05 18.15 -31.83
N LYS A 281 25.75 17.28 -32.58
CA LYS A 281 26.45 16.11 -32.00
C LYS A 281 27.46 16.44 -30.89
N ASN A 282 27.96 17.68 -30.85
CA ASN A 282 28.89 18.19 -29.84
C ASN A 282 28.19 18.93 -28.68
N GLY A 283 26.86 18.88 -28.60
CA GLY A 283 26.04 19.55 -27.58
C GLY A 283 25.83 21.06 -27.77
N THR A 284 26.43 21.68 -28.78
CA THR A 284 26.22 23.10 -29.11
C THR A 284 24.82 23.35 -29.70
N PRO A 285 24.27 24.58 -29.64
CA PRO A 285 22.95 24.87 -30.20
C PRO A 285 22.90 24.60 -31.71
N ASP A 286 21.91 23.86 -32.16
CA ASP A 286 21.61 23.73 -33.58
C ASP A 286 20.93 25.02 -34.07
N ARG A 287 21.72 25.88 -34.72
CA ARG A 287 21.33 27.21 -35.20
C ARG A 287 20.35 27.19 -36.38
N ARG A 288 20.02 26.01 -36.92
CA ARG A 288 19.01 25.88 -37.98
C ARG A 288 17.58 26.02 -37.45
N PHE A 289 17.40 25.87 -36.14
CA PHE A 289 16.12 26.03 -35.47
C PHE A 289 15.99 27.47 -34.96
N LYS A 290 15.02 28.22 -35.51
CA LYS A 290 14.84 29.66 -35.28
C LYS A 290 14.54 30.02 -33.81
N ASP A 291 13.79 29.17 -33.12
CA ASP A 291 13.34 29.37 -31.73
C ASP A 291 13.96 28.34 -30.78
N ASN A 292 15.25 28.05 -30.96
CA ASN A 292 15.98 27.13 -30.08
C ASN A 292 16.30 27.82 -28.75
N TYR A 293 15.82 27.24 -27.64
CA TYR A 293 15.96 27.79 -26.30
C TYR A 293 16.83 26.91 -25.41
N GLN A 294 17.29 27.47 -24.29
CA GLN A 294 18.06 26.72 -23.29
C GLN A 294 17.12 26.01 -22.31
N ILE A 295 17.47 24.78 -21.96
CA ILE A 295 16.77 23.93 -20.98
C ILE A 295 17.71 23.74 -19.78
N PRO A 296 17.26 23.98 -18.54
CA PRO A 296 18.04 23.72 -17.36
C PRO A 296 18.28 22.21 -17.17
N LEU A 297 19.52 21.87 -16.78
CA LEU A 297 19.88 20.53 -16.33
C LEU A 297 19.83 20.51 -14.81
N CYS A 298 18.83 19.83 -14.26
CA CYS A 298 18.60 19.76 -12.82
C CYS A 298 19.14 18.45 -12.25
N LEU A 299 19.70 18.48 -11.05
CA LEU A 299 20.13 17.29 -10.34
C LEU A 299 18.98 16.72 -9.52
N TYR A 300 18.39 15.63 -10.00
CA TYR A 300 17.30 14.92 -9.33
C TYR A 300 17.82 13.64 -8.67
N GLY A 301 17.08 13.15 -7.68
CA GLY A 301 17.25 11.80 -7.14
C GLY A 301 16.39 10.82 -7.92
N GLU A 302 17.01 9.85 -8.57
CA GLU A 302 16.31 8.68 -9.11
C GLU A 302 16.30 7.61 -8.02
N ILE A 303 15.12 7.18 -7.59
CA ILE A 303 14.93 6.08 -6.64
C ILE A 303 14.31 4.91 -7.40
N THR A 304 14.87 3.72 -7.28
CA THR A 304 14.34 2.50 -7.91
C THR A 304 13.99 1.46 -6.86
N PHE A 305 12.83 0.83 -7.01
CA PHE A 305 12.36 -0.27 -6.19
C PHE A 305 12.30 -1.52 -7.05
N ARG A 306 12.96 -2.59 -6.61
CA ARG A 306 12.97 -3.87 -7.32
C ARG A 306 12.85 -5.04 -6.37
N SER A 307 12.11 -6.07 -6.76
CA SER A 307 12.09 -7.35 -6.03
C SER A 307 12.16 -8.52 -6.99
N LYS A 308 12.53 -9.70 -6.48
CA LYS A 308 12.46 -10.96 -7.25
C LYS A 308 11.02 -11.37 -7.57
N THR A 309 10.06 -10.91 -6.77
CA THR A 309 8.62 -11.20 -6.95
C THR A 309 7.96 -10.34 -8.03
N GLY A 310 8.69 -9.34 -8.58
CA GLY A 310 8.22 -8.55 -9.72
C GLY A 310 7.92 -7.10 -9.41
N ILE A 311 8.36 -6.55 -8.27
CA ILE A 311 8.31 -5.10 -8.05
C ILE A 311 9.27 -4.43 -9.02
N THR A 312 8.79 -3.40 -9.71
CA THR A 312 9.59 -2.54 -10.59
C THR A 312 8.97 -1.15 -10.63
N GLU A 313 9.45 -0.27 -9.75
CA GLU A 313 9.03 1.13 -9.69
C GLU A 313 10.24 2.05 -9.77
N GLU A 314 10.03 3.25 -10.30
CA GLU A 314 11.05 4.30 -10.39
C GLU A 314 10.44 5.65 -10.05
N TYR A 315 11.10 6.39 -9.18
CA TYR A 315 10.68 7.73 -8.78
C TYR A 315 11.76 8.75 -9.07
N HIS A 316 11.37 9.93 -9.52
CA HIS A 316 12.23 11.11 -9.57
C HIS A 316 11.84 12.07 -8.45
N VAL A 317 12.83 12.62 -7.78
CA VAL A 317 12.63 13.57 -6.67
C VAL A 317 13.54 14.76 -6.87
N SER A 318 12.99 15.97 -6.72
CA SER A 318 13.72 17.22 -6.96
C SER A 318 14.91 17.41 -6.01
N ASN A 319 14.80 16.92 -4.77
CA ASN A 319 15.91 16.88 -3.81
C ASN A 319 16.69 15.55 -3.90
N ALA A 320 17.79 15.56 -4.65
CA ALA A 320 18.64 14.37 -4.86
C ALA A 320 19.29 13.85 -3.57
N GLU A 321 19.70 14.73 -2.66
CA GLU A 321 20.35 14.36 -1.40
C GLU A 321 19.38 13.61 -0.47
N ALA A 322 18.13 14.07 -0.38
CA ALA A 322 17.10 13.42 0.40
C ALA A 322 16.78 12.01 -0.12
N ALA A 323 16.73 11.83 -1.45
CA ALA A 323 16.54 10.53 -2.10
C ALA A 323 17.67 9.53 -1.75
N VAL A 324 18.92 9.97 -1.89
CA VAL A 324 20.10 9.15 -1.55
C VAL A 324 20.12 8.81 -0.06
N SER A 325 19.87 9.80 0.80
CA SER A 325 19.86 9.62 2.27
C SER A 325 18.80 8.61 2.70
N PHE A 326 17.60 8.65 2.11
CA PHE A 326 16.55 7.67 2.39
C PHE A 326 16.96 6.24 1.99
N ALA A 327 17.47 6.05 0.77
CA ALA A 327 17.88 4.73 0.30
C ALA A 327 19.00 4.14 1.17
N GLN A 328 19.98 4.96 1.56
CA GLN A 328 21.05 4.55 2.47
C GLN A 328 20.52 4.16 3.86
N ALA A 329 19.60 4.95 4.43
CA ALA A 329 19.00 4.64 5.73
C ALA A 329 18.16 3.36 5.69
N LEU A 330 17.43 3.12 4.61
CA LEU A 330 16.69 1.87 4.39
C LEU A 330 17.65 0.67 4.26
N GLN A 331 18.75 0.81 3.50
CA GLN A 331 19.75 -0.26 3.39
C GLN A 331 20.42 -0.57 4.74
N ALA A 332 20.74 0.45 5.54
CA ALA A 332 21.26 0.27 6.89
C ALA A 332 20.25 -0.47 7.79
N TYR A 333 18.95 -0.15 7.66
CA TYR A 333 17.90 -0.87 8.37
C TYR A 333 17.78 -2.33 7.91
N GLN A 334 17.83 -2.60 6.61
CA GLN A 334 17.84 -3.97 6.05
C GLN A 334 19.02 -4.79 6.60
N GLN A 335 20.21 -4.20 6.67
CA GLN A 335 21.39 -4.86 7.25
C GLN A 335 21.19 -5.17 8.74
N ALA A 336 20.64 -4.22 9.51
CA ALA A 336 20.36 -4.42 10.93
C ALA A 336 19.31 -5.53 11.16
N LEU A 337 18.30 -5.63 10.29
CA LEU A 337 17.32 -6.72 10.30
C LEU A 337 17.99 -8.08 10.08
N SER A 338 18.86 -8.20 9.07
CA SER A 338 19.58 -9.46 8.78
C SER A 338 20.53 -9.89 9.91
N LEU A 339 21.21 -8.94 10.56
CA LEU A 339 22.12 -9.24 11.68
C LEU A 339 21.38 -9.76 12.91
N SER A 340 20.14 -9.31 13.14
CA SER A 340 19.31 -9.74 14.27
C SER A 340 18.85 -11.20 14.20
N GLU A 341 18.99 -11.86 13.05
CA GLU A 341 18.59 -13.27 12.87
C GLU A 341 19.73 -14.28 13.05
N THR A 342 20.98 -13.81 13.02
CA THR A 342 22.11 -14.71 13.19
C THR A 342 22.17 -15.12 14.65
N PRO A 343 22.01 -16.41 15.01
CA PRO A 343 22.06 -16.82 16.40
C PRO A 343 23.43 -16.42 16.96
N ARG A 344 23.43 -15.59 18.01
CA ARG A 344 24.65 -15.35 18.79
C ARG A 344 25.10 -16.72 19.28
N LYS A 345 26.23 -17.23 18.78
CA LYS A 345 26.85 -18.45 19.30
C LYS A 345 26.89 -18.32 20.81
N ALA A 346 26.20 -19.21 21.52
CA ALA A 346 26.28 -19.30 22.96
C ALA A 346 27.77 -19.46 23.33
N GLN A 347 28.33 -18.47 24.00
CA GLN A 347 29.57 -18.64 24.73
C GLN A 347 29.21 -19.35 26.03
N ALA A 348 29.93 -20.45 26.30
CA ALA A 348 29.70 -21.39 27.37
C ALA A 348 29.89 -20.79 28.77
#